data_AF-A0AAJ1H7S4-F1
#
_entry.id   AF-A0AAJ1H7S4-F1
#
_cell.length_a   1.000
_cell.length_b   1.000
_cell.length_c   1.000
_cell.angle_alpha   90.00
_cell.angle_beta   90.00
_cell.angle_gamma   90.00
#
_symmetry.space_group_name_H-M   'P 1'
#
loop_
_entity.id
_entity.type
_entity.pdbx_description
1 polymer ?
#
loop_
_entity_poly.entity_id
_entity_poly.type
_entity_poly.pdbx_seq_one_letter_code
_entity_poly.pdbx_strand_id
1 'polypeptide(L)'
;MNDAGQPAGTEEPAGTGQSDHPSRRAPSGAWIAGSILAFVVGSLVIVYAIATTAAPTVEQRATVQGLAAAFVTGGLIAVLVPATAIVSLVIAAKRGRTGAAAGIAVCGALGAVAMLTMVPFALLSVGEAQADAARRAAPPTALETSRTPEQAEAGLVELGGRVVDALGHEAPTDDQVSVDVRPCRLDNSDDGVLVHYSWRGPDADDPAGTPEQTKAAVAPAVRFLQAEGFAVGTRFMGGGVVMLDRDQGVSVDLYSADRVELGSPCLVDTGG
;
A
#
# COMPACT_ATOMS: atom_id res chain seq x y z
N MET A 1 -6.17 -103.34 0.55
CA MET A 1 -7.38 -103.43 -0.29
C MET A 1 -8.32 -102.34 0.18
N ASN A 2 -8.67 -101.44 -0.73
CA ASN A 2 -9.60 -100.33 -0.53
C ASN A 2 -11.02 -100.86 -0.30
N ASP A 3 -11.80 -100.22 0.57
CA ASP A 3 -13.18 -99.86 0.22
C ASP A 3 -13.70 -98.69 1.07
N ALA A 4 -14.58 -97.91 0.44
CA ALA A 4 -14.95 -96.54 0.78
C ALA A 4 -16.24 -96.41 1.63
N GLY A 5 -16.42 -95.25 2.27
CA GLY A 5 -17.70 -94.84 2.86
C GLY A 5 -17.62 -93.56 3.72
N GLN A 6 -17.75 -92.39 3.09
CA GLN A 6 -18.12 -91.09 3.72
C GLN A 6 -19.67 -91.00 3.80
N PRO A 7 -20.34 -90.01 4.47
CA PRO A 7 -19.84 -88.78 5.10
C PRO A 7 -20.53 -88.31 6.42
N ALA A 8 -20.00 -87.22 7.02
CA ALA A 8 -20.70 -86.05 7.62
C ALA A 8 -20.12 -85.58 8.97
N GLY A 9 -19.91 -84.25 9.09
CA GLY A 9 -19.60 -83.51 10.32
C GLY A 9 -18.33 -82.64 10.18
N THR A 10 -18.42 -81.38 9.73
CA THR A 10 -18.53 -80.10 10.49
C THR A 10 -17.37 -79.79 11.44
N GLU A 11 -16.66 -78.67 11.16
CA GLU A 11 -16.04 -77.66 12.06
C GLU A 11 -14.83 -77.02 11.34
N GLU A 12 -14.95 -75.80 10.79
CA GLU A 12 -14.60 -74.49 11.39
C GLU A 12 -13.09 -74.12 11.24
N PRO A 13 -12.68 -72.83 11.28
CA PRO A 13 -12.60 -72.00 10.09
C PRO A 13 -11.20 -71.48 9.78
N ALA A 14 -11.07 -70.98 8.56
CA ALA A 14 -9.95 -70.21 8.06
C ALA A 14 -9.61 -69.02 8.98
N GLY A 15 -8.34 -68.95 9.37
CA GLY A 15 -7.76 -67.77 10.00
C GLY A 15 -7.92 -66.55 9.11
N THR A 16 -8.84 -65.67 9.50
CA THR A 16 -8.84 -64.29 9.04
C THR A 16 -7.83 -63.55 9.90
N GLY A 17 -6.62 -63.38 9.34
CA GLY A 17 -5.65 -62.41 9.83
C GLY A 17 -6.30 -61.03 9.73
N GLN A 18 -6.89 -60.59 10.82
CA GLN A 18 -7.36 -59.22 11.00
C GLN A 18 -6.13 -58.32 10.90
N SER A 19 -6.05 -57.58 9.80
CA SER A 19 -5.07 -56.52 9.60
C SER A 19 -5.32 -55.44 10.64
N ASP A 20 -4.67 -55.55 11.79
CA ASP A 20 -4.52 -54.46 12.74
C ASP A 20 -3.75 -53.34 12.05
N HIS A 21 -4.47 -52.39 11.46
CA HIS A 21 -3.91 -51.07 11.20
C HIS A 21 -3.86 -50.33 12.54
N PRO A 22 -2.68 -50.13 13.16
CA PRO A 22 -2.60 -49.31 14.36
C PRO A 22 -2.99 -47.89 13.96
N SER A 23 -4.17 -47.46 14.39
CA SER A 23 -4.61 -46.07 14.25
C SER A 23 -3.68 -45.26 15.14
N ARG A 24 -2.61 -44.74 14.56
CA ARG A 24 -1.56 -43.96 15.23
C ARG A 24 -2.15 -42.61 15.64
N ARG A 25 -2.93 -42.60 16.73
CA ARG A 25 -3.56 -41.40 17.31
C ARG A 25 -2.45 -40.48 17.80
N ALA A 26 -2.36 -39.29 17.22
CA ALA A 26 -1.32 -38.34 17.54
C ALA A 26 -1.34 -37.97 19.05
N PRO A 27 -0.18 -37.88 19.71
CA PRO A 27 -0.09 -37.41 21.09
C PRO A 27 -0.53 -35.94 21.18
N SER A 28 -1.00 -35.49 22.35
CA SER A 28 -1.52 -34.13 22.58
C SER A 28 -0.61 -33.00 22.08
N GLY A 29 0.71 -33.20 22.13
CA GLY A 29 1.69 -32.24 21.59
C GLY A 29 1.63 -32.04 20.08
N ALA A 30 1.20 -33.04 19.30
CA ALA A 30 1.09 -32.93 17.85
C ALA A 30 -0.02 -31.97 17.41
N TRP A 31 -1.14 -31.92 18.16
CA TRP A 31 -2.23 -30.99 17.90
C TRP A 31 -1.86 -29.54 18.20
N ILE A 32 -1.08 -29.32 19.26
CA ILE A 32 -0.55 -28.00 19.60
C ILE A 32 0.41 -27.53 18.50
N ALA A 33 1.39 -28.36 18.13
CA ALA A 33 2.34 -28.05 17.06
C ALA A 33 1.64 -27.79 15.72
N GLY A 34 0.65 -28.62 15.37
CA GLY A 34 -0.15 -28.44 14.15
C GLY A 34 -0.96 -27.14 14.15
N SER A 35 -1.54 -26.76 15.29
CA SER A 35 -2.29 -25.50 15.42
C SER A 35 -1.39 -24.27 15.32
N ILE A 36 -0.19 -24.32 15.92
CA ILE A 36 0.82 -23.26 15.78
C ILE A 36 1.26 -23.14 14.32
N LEU A 37 1.58 -24.27 13.67
CA LEU A 37 1.98 -24.28 12.27
C LEU A 37 0.88 -23.73 11.35
N ALA A 38 -0.37 -24.13 11.57
CA ALA A 38 -1.52 -23.64 10.81
C ALA A 38 -1.70 -22.12 10.97
N PHE A 39 -1.54 -21.59 12.19
CA PHE A 39 -1.58 -20.15 12.45
C PHE A 39 -0.46 -19.41 11.69
N VAL A 40 0.77 -19.94 11.73
CA VAL A 40 1.92 -19.34 11.01
C VAL A 40 1.70 -19.38 9.51
N VAL A 41 1.29 -20.52 8.95
CA VAL A 41 1.03 -20.67 7.51
C VAL A 41 -0.10 -19.75 7.06
N GLY A 42 -1.21 -19.69 7.79
CA GLY A 42 -2.32 -18.78 7.49
C GLY A 42 -1.89 -17.32 7.50
N SER A 43 -1.05 -16.93 8.48
CA SER A 43 -0.50 -15.59 8.56
C SER A 43 0.44 -15.26 7.39
N LEU A 44 1.28 -16.20 6.98
CA LEU A 44 2.20 -16.01 5.84
C LEU A 44 1.46 -15.82 4.51
N VAL A 45 0.36 -16.56 4.30
CA VAL A 45 -0.50 -16.37 3.11
C VAL A 45 -1.06 -14.94 3.07
N ILE A 46 -1.52 -14.41 4.20
CA ILE A 46 -2.04 -13.04 4.32
C ILE A 46 -0.93 -12.01 4.07
N VAL A 47 0.23 -12.16 4.71
CA VAL A 47 1.38 -11.25 4.53
C VAL A 47 1.83 -11.22 3.08
N TYR A 48 1.90 -12.37 2.42
CA TYR A 48 2.26 -12.47 1.01
C TYR A 48 1.24 -11.73 0.11
N ALA A 49 -0.05 -11.88 0.38
CA ALA A 49 -1.09 -11.17 -0.37
C ALA A 49 -1.04 -9.64 -0.18
N ILE A 50 -0.72 -9.17 1.03
CA ILE A 50 -0.53 -7.74 1.29
C ILE A 50 0.72 -7.21 0.58
N ALA A 51 1.83 -7.94 0.66
CA ALA A 51 3.07 -7.54 -0.01
C ALA A 51 2.87 -7.42 -1.53
N THR A 52 2.09 -8.32 -2.14
CA THR A 52 1.81 -8.32 -3.58
C THR A 52 0.75 -7.32 -4.02
N THR A 53 -0.09 -6.80 -3.10
CA THR A 53 -1.00 -5.68 -3.38
C THR A 53 -0.32 -4.33 -3.23
N ALA A 54 0.62 -4.20 -2.28
CA ALA A 54 1.31 -2.95 -1.96
C ALA A 54 2.58 -2.70 -2.78
N ALA A 55 3.21 -3.74 -3.36
CA ALA A 55 4.48 -3.58 -4.05
C ALA A 55 4.34 -2.78 -5.36
N PRO A 56 5.12 -1.69 -5.55
CA PRO A 56 5.10 -0.90 -6.77
C PRO A 56 5.75 -1.60 -7.97
N THR A 57 6.54 -2.66 -7.73
CA THR A 57 7.41 -3.31 -8.73
C THR A 57 6.93 -4.66 -9.24
N VAL A 58 5.79 -5.18 -8.77
CA VAL A 58 5.22 -6.42 -9.32
C VAL A 58 4.40 -6.08 -10.56
N GLU A 59 4.78 -6.64 -11.72
CA GLU A 59 4.07 -6.46 -13.01
C GLU A 59 2.59 -6.87 -12.92
N GLN A 60 2.24 -7.73 -11.95
CA GLN A 60 0.87 -8.18 -11.72
C GLN A 60 0.53 -8.06 -10.24
N ARG A 61 -0.02 -6.90 -9.84
CA ARG A 61 -0.57 -6.73 -8.49
C ARG A 61 -1.76 -7.66 -8.29
N ALA A 62 -1.85 -8.22 -7.10
CA ALA A 62 -3.02 -9.02 -6.73
C ALA A 62 -4.27 -8.12 -6.76
N THR A 63 -5.38 -8.66 -7.29
CA THR A 63 -6.65 -7.95 -7.29
C THR A 63 -7.22 -7.86 -5.86
N VAL A 64 -8.15 -6.93 -5.63
CA VAL A 64 -8.91 -6.87 -4.37
C VAL A 64 -9.54 -8.23 -4.04
N GLN A 65 -10.03 -8.94 -5.06
CA GLN A 65 -10.58 -10.29 -4.91
C GLN A 65 -9.50 -11.31 -4.49
N GLY A 66 -8.28 -11.22 -5.04
CA GLY A 66 -7.15 -12.04 -4.63
C GLY A 66 -6.75 -11.81 -3.18
N LEU A 67 -6.73 -10.56 -2.73
CA LEU A 67 -6.48 -10.21 -1.32
C LEU A 67 -7.57 -10.76 -0.40
N ALA A 68 -8.85 -10.58 -0.75
CA ALA A 68 -9.97 -11.12 0.01
C ALA A 68 -9.92 -12.66 0.09
N ALA A 69 -9.61 -13.34 -1.03
CA ALA A 69 -9.46 -14.79 -1.07
C ALA A 69 -8.30 -15.29 -0.19
N ALA A 70 -7.19 -14.55 -0.12
CA ALA A 70 -6.07 -14.87 0.75
C ALA A 70 -6.44 -14.76 2.23
N PHE A 71 -7.17 -13.73 2.63
CA PHE A 71 -7.69 -13.59 3.99
C PHE A 71 -8.66 -14.71 4.36
N VAL A 72 -9.59 -15.07 3.47
CA VAL A 72 -10.50 -16.20 3.68
C VAL A 72 -9.72 -17.50 3.84
N THR A 73 -8.78 -17.78 2.95
CA THR A 73 -8.01 -19.03 2.96
C THR A 73 -7.09 -19.12 4.18
N GLY A 74 -6.32 -18.06 4.45
CA GLY A 74 -5.42 -18.00 5.61
C GLY A 74 -6.18 -18.07 6.93
N GLY A 75 -7.30 -17.37 7.04
CA GLY A 75 -8.19 -17.40 8.20
C GLY A 75 -8.82 -18.78 8.42
N LEU A 76 -9.31 -19.44 7.36
CA LEU A 76 -9.85 -20.79 7.46
C LEU A 76 -8.80 -21.78 7.95
N ILE A 77 -7.56 -21.72 7.46
CA ILE A 77 -6.45 -22.57 7.94
C ILE A 77 -6.19 -22.30 9.42
N ALA A 78 -6.07 -21.04 9.81
CA ALA A 78 -5.75 -20.62 11.17
C ALA A 78 -6.87 -20.92 12.19
N VAL A 79 -8.12 -21.08 11.76
CA VAL A 79 -9.28 -21.33 12.65
C VAL A 79 -9.74 -22.79 12.63
N LEU A 80 -9.81 -23.45 11.46
CA LEU A 80 -10.32 -24.81 11.34
C LEU A 80 -9.38 -25.85 11.97
N VAL A 81 -8.06 -25.65 11.88
CA VAL A 81 -7.09 -26.58 12.50
C VAL A 81 -7.20 -26.55 14.04
N PRO A 82 -7.19 -25.37 14.72
CA PRO A 82 -7.46 -25.34 16.15
C PRO A 82 -8.85 -25.86 16.53
N ALA A 83 -9.89 -25.59 15.75
CA ALA A 83 -11.23 -26.08 16.03
C ALA A 83 -11.31 -27.61 16.02
N THR A 84 -10.72 -28.26 15.00
CA THR A 84 -10.65 -29.73 14.91
C THR A 84 -9.77 -30.33 16.02
N ALA A 85 -8.69 -29.63 16.40
CA ALA A 85 -7.85 -30.01 17.55
C ALA A 85 -8.65 -29.98 18.87
N ILE A 86 -9.44 -28.93 19.11
CA ILE A 86 -10.30 -28.80 20.29
C ILE A 86 -11.30 -29.95 20.36
N VAL A 87 -12.03 -30.23 19.27
CA VAL A 87 -13.01 -31.34 19.24
C VAL A 87 -12.33 -32.67 19.57
N SER A 88 -11.17 -32.94 18.96
CA SER A 88 -10.40 -34.16 19.19
C SER A 88 -9.92 -34.28 20.64
N LEU A 89 -9.46 -33.18 21.23
CA LEU A 89 -8.97 -33.12 22.61
C LEU A 89 -10.11 -33.20 23.63
N VAL A 90 -11.29 -32.62 23.35
CA VAL A 90 -12.49 -32.76 24.19
C VAL A 90 -12.93 -34.23 24.24
N ILE A 91 -12.93 -34.93 23.10
CA ILE A 91 -13.21 -36.38 23.06
C ILE A 91 -12.15 -37.15 23.86
N ALA A 92 -10.88 -36.76 23.79
CA ALA A 92 -9.80 -37.39 24.56
C ALA A 92 -9.91 -37.12 26.08
N ALA A 93 -10.30 -35.90 26.47
CA ALA A 93 -10.53 -35.52 27.87
C ALA A 93 -11.67 -36.33 28.49
N LYS A 94 -12.78 -36.52 27.75
CA LYS A 94 -13.88 -37.39 28.17
C LYS A 94 -13.45 -38.86 28.41
N ARG A 95 -12.34 -39.29 27.80
CA ARG A 95 -11.74 -40.62 27.97
C ARG A 95 -10.66 -40.66 29.05
N GLY A 96 -10.53 -39.61 29.88
CA GLY A 96 -9.61 -39.58 31.03
C GLY A 96 -8.14 -39.34 30.68
N ARG A 97 -7.81 -38.84 29.48
CA ARG A 97 -6.42 -38.55 29.12
C ARG A 97 -5.90 -37.28 29.79
N THR A 98 -4.78 -37.41 30.51
CA THR A 98 -4.05 -36.30 31.12
C THR A 98 -3.46 -35.38 30.03
N GLY A 99 -3.51 -34.06 30.25
CA GLY A 99 -2.97 -33.04 29.32
C GLY A 99 -3.93 -32.52 28.23
N ALA A 100 -5.15 -33.05 28.13
CA ALA A 100 -6.13 -32.58 27.13
C ALA A 100 -6.62 -31.14 27.40
N ALA A 101 -6.77 -30.74 28.67
CA ALA A 101 -7.22 -29.40 29.05
C ALA A 101 -6.25 -28.29 28.60
N ALA A 102 -4.93 -28.52 28.77
CA ALA A 102 -3.91 -27.58 28.32
C ALA A 102 -3.93 -27.41 26.79
N GLY A 103 -4.08 -28.51 26.04
CA GLY A 103 -4.21 -28.45 24.58
C GLY A 103 -5.45 -27.69 24.11
N ILE A 104 -6.60 -27.87 24.78
CA ILE A 104 -7.83 -27.12 24.49
C ILE A 104 -7.61 -25.63 24.74
N ALA A 105 -6.99 -25.26 25.87
CA ALA A 105 -6.73 -23.85 26.19
C ALA A 105 -5.81 -23.18 25.16
N VAL A 106 -4.72 -23.83 24.77
CA VAL A 106 -3.77 -23.29 23.77
C VAL A 106 -4.42 -23.17 22.39
N CYS A 107 -5.10 -24.22 21.91
CA CYS A 107 -5.78 -24.18 20.60
C CYS A 107 -6.91 -23.13 20.60
N GLY A 108 -7.66 -23.02 21.69
CA GLY A 108 -8.70 -22.00 21.86
C GLY A 108 -8.11 -20.59 21.83
N ALA A 109 -7.00 -20.35 22.53
CA ALA A 109 -6.31 -19.07 22.51
C ALA A 109 -5.80 -18.71 21.10
N LEU A 110 -5.18 -19.66 20.38
CA LEU A 110 -4.73 -19.44 19.00
C LEU A 110 -5.89 -19.11 18.06
N GLY A 111 -7.00 -19.87 18.13
CA GLY A 111 -8.19 -19.60 17.32
C GLY A 111 -8.84 -18.25 17.64
N ALA A 112 -8.89 -17.88 18.92
CA ALA A 112 -9.39 -16.58 19.36
C ALA A 112 -8.50 -15.43 18.87
N VAL A 113 -7.18 -15.57 19.01
CA VAL A 113 -6.21 -14.59 18.48
C VAL A 113 -6.36 -14.47 16.98
N ALA A 114 -6.45 -15.57 16.23
CA ALA A 114 -6.66 -15.55 14.79
C ALA A 114 -7.93 -14.79 14.39
N MET A 115 -9.07 -15.07 15.04
CA MET A 115 -10.31 -14.34 14.74
C MET A 115 -10.23 -12.86 15.11
N LEU A 116 -9.67 -12.53 16.28
CA LEU A 116 -9.58 -11.15 16.78
C LEU A 116 -8.59 -10.30 15.99
N THR A 117 -7.55 -10.89 15.39
CA THR A 117 -6.56 -10.14 14.61
C THR A 117 -6.85 -10.17 13.12
N MET A 118 -7.16 -11.34 12.54
CA MET A 118 -7.27 -11.48 11.10
C MET A 118 -8.55 -10.86 10.54
N VAL A 119 -9.68 -10.87 11.27
CA VAL A 119 -10.94 -10.29 10.77
C VAL A 119 -10.89 -8.76 10.69
N PRO A 120 -10.50 -8.01 11.75
CA PRO A 120 -10.38 -6.56 11.64
C PRO A 120 -9.32 -6.15 10.62
N PHE A 121 -8.20 -6.89 10.56
CA PHE A 121 -7.14 -6.62 9.60
C PHE A 121 -7.61 -6.86 8.16
N ALA A 122 -8.38 -7.91 7.90
CA ALA A 122 -8.98 -8.15 6.59
C ALA A 122 -9.88 -6.99 6.15
N LEU A 123 -10.74 -6.48 7.05
CA LEU A 123 -11.65 -5.39 6.72
C LEU A 123 -10.90 -4.10 6.38
N LEU A 124 -9.86 -3.77 7.15
CA LEU A 124 -9.02 -2.60 6.89
C LEU A 124 -8.26 -2.74 5.57
N SER A 125 -7.53 -3.85 5.37
CA SER A 125 -6.71 -4.06 4.18
C SER A 125 -7.55 -4.14 2.90
N VAL A 126 -8.71 -4.80 2.93
CA VAL A 126 -9.61 -4.85 1.77
C VAL A 126 -10.24 -3.48 1.51
N GLY A 127 -10.62 -2.75 2.55
CA GLY A 127 -11.15 -1.38 2.42
C GLY A 127 -10.15 -0.41 1.79
N GLU A 128 -8.89 -0.45 2.23
CA GLU A 128 -7.81 0.35 1.65
C GLU A 128 -7.55 -0.04 0.19
N ALA A 129 -7.50 -1.35 -0.11
CA ALA A 129 -7.32 -1.85 -1.47
C ALA A 129 -8.49 -1.47 -2.40
N GLN A 130 -9.72 -1.45 -1.87
CA GLN A 130 -10.90 -0.98 -2.61
C GLN A 130 -10.85 0.52 -2.86
N ALA A 131 -10.50 1.32 -1.86
CA ALA A 131 -10.35 2.76 -2.02
C ALA A 131 -9.24 3.10 -3.03
N ASP A 132 -8.13 2.36 -3.00
CA ASP A 132 -7.04 2.46 -3.97
C ASP A 132 -7.50 2.08 -5.38
N ALA A 133 -8.19 0.95 -5.54
CA ALA A 133 -8.74 0.53 -6.83
C ALA A 133 -9.77 1.53 -7.37
N ALA A 134 -10.63 2.09 -6.51
CA ALA A 134 -11.61 3.10 -6.88
C ALA A 134 -10.94 4.41 -7.30
N ARG A 135 -9.88 4.84 -6.60
CA ARG A 135 -9.06 5.99 -7.02
C ARG A 135 -8.45 5.76 -8.39
N ARG A 136 -7.89 4.58 -8.65
CA ARG A 136 -7.32 4.25 -9.97
C ARG A 136 -8.32 4.16 -11.11
N ALA A 137 -9.54 3.73 -10.80
CA ALA A 137 -10.61 3.69 -11.78
C ALA A 137 -11.26 5.07 -12.01
N ALA A 138 -10.93 6.08 -11.19
CA ALA A 138 -11.46 7.42 -11.38
C ALA A 138 -10.86 8.04 -12.65
N PRO A 139 -11.65 8.82 -13.41
CA PRO A 139 -11.08 9.63 -14.48
C PRO A 139 -10.15 10.71 -13.90
N PRO A 140 -9.20 11.23 -14.70
CA PRO A 140 -8.43 12.40 -14.33
C PRO A 140 -9.33 13.57 -13.93
N THR A 141 -8.86 14.37 -12.98
CA THR A 141 -9.59 15.51 -12.45
C THR A 141 -9.69 16.64 -13.48
N ALA A 142 -10.62 17.57 -13.22
CA ALA A 142 -10.77 18.76 -14.06
C ALA A 142 -9.51 19.62 -14.09
N LEU A 143 -8.72 19.63 -13.01
CA LEU A 143 -7.47 20.38 -12.93
C LEU A 143 -6.38 19.74 -13.80
N GLU A 144 -6.22 18.42 -13.70
CA GLU A 144 -5.24 17.62 -14.47
C GLU A 144 -5.51 17.63 -15.98
N THR A 145 -6.75 17.92 -16.39
CA THR A 145 -7.18 18.01 -17.79
C THR A 145 -7.44 19.45 -18.25
N SER A 146 -7.22 20.43 -17.38
CA SER A 146 -7.56 21.83 -17.67
C SER A 146 -6.73 22.43 -18.80
N ARG A 147 -5.50 21.93 -18.99
CA ARG A 147 -4.48 22.45 -19.92
C ARG A 147 -3.60 21.34 -20.44
N THR A 148 -3.01 21.57 -21.61
CA THR A 148 -1.91 20.74 -22.14
C THR A 148 -0.58 21.16 -21.51
N PRO A 149 0.47 20.30 -21.56
CA PRO A 149 1.80 20.66 -21.09
C PRO A 149 2.35 21.94 -21.73
N GLU A 150 2.12 22.16 -23.02
CA GLU A 150 2.59 23.36 -23.74
C GLU A 150 1.88 24.62 -23.27
N GLN A 151 0.58 24.52 -22.96
CA GLN A 151 -0.19 25.64 -22.39
C GLN A 151 0.28 25.96 -20.97
N ALA A 152 0.63 24.94 -20.19
CA ALA A 152 1.19 25.12 -18.86
C ALA A 152 2.57 25.78 -18.92
N GLU A 153 3.44 25.33 -19.83
CA GLU A 153 4.74 25.95 -20.09
C GLU A 153 4.61 27.43 -20.43
N ALA A 154 3.79 27.78 -21.43
CA ALA A 154 3.58 29.17 -21.82
C ALA A 154 3.08 30.03 -20.64
N GLY A 155 2.12 29.49 -19.86
CA GLY A 155 1.60 30.18 -18.68
C GLY A 155 2.64 30.36 -17.57
N LEU A 156 3.50 29.36 -17.34
CA LEU A 156 4.58 29.46 -16.35
C LEU A 156 5.67 30.43 -16.78
N VAL A 157 6.04 30.47 -18.07
CA VAL A 157 7.01 31.45 -18.59
C VAL A 157 6.47 32.87 -18.43
N GLU A 158 5.20 33.10 -18.77
CA GLU A 158 4.56 34.41 -18.62
C GLU A 158 4.48 34.85 -17.15
N LEU A 159 4.04 33.95 -16.26
CA LEU A 159 3.97 34.22 -14.82
C LEU A 159 5.37 34.44 -14.23
N GLY A 160 6.35 33.63 -14.62
CA GLY A 160 7.75 33.75 -14.20
C GLY A 160 8.34 35.11 -14.54
N GLY A 161 8.15 35.58 -15.77
CA GLY A 161 8.57 36.93 -16.17
C GLY A 161 7.97 38.03 -15.30
N ARG A 162 6.66 37.95 -14.97
CA ARG A 162 6.01 38.91 -14.08
C ARG A 162 6.50 38.83 -12.63
N VAL A 163 6.78 37.63 -12.13
CA VAL A 163 7.33 37.45 -10.78
C VAL A 163 8.74 38.03 -10.69
N VAL A 164 9.57 37.82 -11.71
CA VAL A 164 10.93 38.38 -11.79
C VAL A 164 10.88 39.91 -11.89
N ASP A 165 9.98 40.47 -12.70
CA ASP A 165 9.74 41.93 -12.76
C ASP A 165 9.27 42.47 -11.40
N ALA A 166 8.39 41.76 -10.70
CA ALA A 166 7.96 42.13 -9.35
C ALA A 166 9.09 42.10 -8.31
N LEU A 167 10.11 41.27 -8.51
CA LEU A 167 11.34 41.26 -7.69
C LEU A 167 12.29 42.41 -8.04
N GLY A 168 12.03 43.15 -9.12
CA GLY A 168 12.80 44.32 -9.55
C GLY A 168 13.95 44.00 -10.49
N HIS A 169 13.96 42.81 -11.09
CA HIS A 169 14.92 42.43 -12.11
C HIS A 169 14.39 42.78 -13.52
N GLU A 170 15.32 42.94 -14.47
CA GLU A 170 14.95 43.05 -15.88
C GLU A 170 14.40 41.73 -16.43
N ALA A 171 13.80 41.78 -17.63
CA ALA A 171 13.26 40.59 -18.27
C ALA A 171 14.32 39.48 -18.37
N PRO A 172 14.00 38.23 -17.95
CA PRO A 172 14.94 37.12 -18.01
C PRO A 172 15.50 36.88 -19.41
N THR A 173 16.78 36.55 -19.49
CA THR A 173 17.40 36.03 -20.72
C THR A 173 17.29 34.49 -20.78
N ASP A 174 17.41 33.93 -21.99
CA ASP A 174 17.23 32.48 -22.23
C ASP A 174 18.21 31.60 -21.42
N ASP A 175 19.39 32.11 -21.05
CA ASP A 175 20.38 31.41 -20.24
C ASP A 175 20.07 31.42 -18.74
N GLN A 176 19.19 32.31 -18.29
CA GLN A 176 18.73 32.40 -16.91
C GLN A 176 17.50 31.55 -16.63
N VAL A 177 16.78 31.14 -17.67
CA VAL A 177 15.53 30.40 -17.59
C VAL A 177 15.74 28.96 -18.02
N SER A 178 15.21 28.03 -17.24
CA SER A 178 15.10 26.63 -17.64
C SER A 178 13.69 26.13 -17.39
N VAL A 179 13.10 25.54 -18.43
CA VAL A 179 11.82 24.83 -18.34
C VAL A 179 12.06 23.35 -18.57
N ASP A 180 11.56 22.52 -17.66
CA ASP A 180 11.66 21.07 -17.72
C ASP A 180 10.30 20.41 -17.54
N VAL A 181 10.07 19.33 -18.29
CA VAL A 181 8.89 18.47 -18.15
C VAL A 181 9.32 17.23 -17.37
N ARG A 182 8.65 16.97 -16.25
CA ARG A 182 8.97 15.84 -15.35
C ARG A 182 7.80 14.88 -15.23
N PRO A 183 8.07 13.56 -15.14
CA PRO A 183 7.04 12.59 -14.87
C PRO A 183 6.46 12.80 -13.46
N CYS A 184 5.15 12.66 -13.34
CA CYS A 184 4.43 12.70 -12.07
C CYS A 184 3.32 11.63 -12.05
N ARG A 185 2.67 11.49 -10.90
CA ARG A 185 1.49 10.63 -10.73
C ARG A 185 0.28 11.52 -10.57
N LEU A 186 -0.75 11.23 -11.38
CA LEU A 186 -2.07 11.83 -11.25
C LEU A 186 -2.77 11.32 -9.99
N ASP A 187 -3.87 11.95 -9.60
CA ASP A 187 -4.71 11.58 -8.46
C ASP A 187 -5.29 10.17 -8.62
N ASN A 188 -5.56 9.76 -9.85
CA ASN A 188 -5.95 8.40 -10.21
C ASN A 188 -4.75 7.44 -10.34
N SER A 189 -3.54 7.85 -9.95
CA SER A 189 -2.28 7.10 -10.07
C SER A 189 -1.81 6.80 -11.49
N ASP A 190 -2.46 7.29 -12.54
CA ASP A 190 -1.94 7.18 -13.91
C ASP A 190 -0.66 8.03 -14.06
N ASP A 191 0.09 7.73 -15.12
CA ASP A 191 1.26 8.52 -15.49
C ASP A 191 0.79 9.88 -16.02
N GLY A 192 1.45 10.94 -15.54
CA GLY A 192 1.24 12.30 -16.02
C GLY A 192 2.55 13.05 -16.10
N VAL A 193 2.47 14.33 -16.47
CA VAL A 193 3.61 15.22 -16.57
C VAL A 193 3.33 16.53 -15.84
N LEU A 194 4.34 17.08 -15.20
CA LEU A 194 4.31 18.45 -14.69
C LEU A 194 5.37 19.26 -15.41
N VAL A 195 5.06 20.53 -15.63
CA VAL A 195 6.00 21.51 -16.16
C VAL A 195 6.58 22.27 -15.00
N HIS A 196 7.89 22.41 -15.03
CA HIS A 196 8.65 23.12 -14.02
C HIS A 196 9.44 24.24 -14.70
N TYR A 197 9.29 25.44 -14.18
CA TYR A 197 10.03 26.62 -14.60
C TYR A 197 11.01 26.98 -13.49
N SER A 198 12.24 27.31 -13.87
CA SER A 198 13.24 27.84 -12.95
C SER A 198 13.89 29.06 -13.57
N TRP A 199 14.11 30.07 -12.73
CA TRP A 199 14.88 31.26 -13.06
C TRP A 199 16.00 31.46 -12.06
N ARG A 200 17.18 31.84 -12.57
CA ARG A 200 18.37 32.16 -11.79
C ARG A 200 18.90 33.54 -12.18
N GLY A 201 18.87 34.45 -11.22
CA GLY A 201 19.46 35.78 -11.30
C GLY A 201 20.98 35.77 -11.07
N PRO A 202 21.63 36.95 -11.16
CA PRO A 202 23.08 37.10 -11.09
C PRO A 202 23.69 36.56 -9.79
N ASP A 203 22.98 36.70 -8.67
CA ASP A 203 23.45 36.35 -7.33
C ASP A 203 22.75 35.07 -6.79
N ALA A 204 22.22 34.22 -7.68
CA ALA A 204 21.45 33.03 -7.30
C ALA A 204 22.25 31.98 -6.50
N ASP A 205 23.57 31.96 -6.66
CA ASP A 205 24.49 31.02 -5.98
C ASP A 205 25.08 31.59 -4.68
N ASP A 206 24.77 32.85 -4.35
CA ASP A 206 25.22 33.44 -3.10
C ASP A 206 24.52 32.78 -1.89
N PRO A 207 25.23 32.61 -0.77
CA PRO A 207 24.65 32.00 0.41
C PRO A 207 23.42 32.79 0.85
N ALA A 208 22.29 32.09 0.96
CA ALA A 208 21.04 32.67 1.41
C ALA A 208 21.27 33.42 2.73
N GLY A 209 20.76 34.65 2.79
CA GLY A 209 20.75 35.45 4.01
C GLY A 209 19.94 34.77 5.12
N THR A 210 19.78 35.46 6.25
CA THR A 210 18.90 34.93 7.31
C THR A 210 17.47 34.77 6.77
N PRO A 211 16.64 33.87 7.33
CA PRO A 211 15.25 33.70 6.89
C PRO A 211 14.44 35.01 6.84
N GLU A 212 14.73 35.95 7.73
CA GLU A 212 14.14 37.30 7.76
C GLU A 212 14.58 38.16 6.57
N GLN A 213 15.85 38.07 6.17
CA GLN A 213 16.39 38.75 5.00
C GLN A 213 15.78 38.18 3.72
N THR A 214 15.67 36.85 3.61
CA THR A 214 15.00 36.20 2.47
C THR A 214 13.54 36.64 2.37
N LYS A 215 12.79 36.62 3.48
CA LYS A 215 11.39 37.09 3.51
C LYS A 215 11.25 38.55 3.06
N ALA A 216 12.15 39.43 3.50
CA ALA A 216 12.15 40.83 3.12
C ALA A 216 12.45 40.99 1.62
N ALA A 217 13.43 40.24 1.11
CA ALA A 217 13.85 40.28 -0.29
C ALA A 217 12.73 39.81 -1.25
N VAL A 218 11.98 38.77 -0.88
CA VAL A 218 10.89 38.23 -1.72
C VAL A 218 9.53 38.89 -1.48
N ALA A 219 9.42 39.79 -0.50
CA ALA A 219 8.15 40.44 -0.14
C ALA A 219 7.44 41.17 -1.31
N PRO A 220 8.13 41.80 -2.27
CA PRO A 220 7.50 42.34 -3.47
C PRO A 220 6.75 41.28 -4.29
N ALA A 221 7.40 40.17 -4.64
CA ALA A 221 6.79 39.07 -5.37
C ALA A 221 5.64 38.41 -4.59
N VAL A 222 5.79 38.25 -3.28
CA VAL A 222 4.70 37.69 -2.45
C VAL A 222 3.46 38.57 -2.50
N ARG A 223 3.60 39.90 -2.41
CA ARG A 223 2.46 40.83 -2.51
C ARG A 223 1.82 40.80 -3.90
N PHE A 224 2.63 40.72 -4.95
CA PHE A 224 2.14 40.54 -6.32
C PHE A 224 1.32 39.26 -6.45
N LEU A 225 1.86 38.11 -6.03
CA LEU A 225 1.18 36.81 -6.08
C LEU A 225 -0.11 36.79 -5.23
N GLN A 226 -0.12 37.43 -4.07
CA GLN A 226 -1.35 37.58 -3.27
C GLN A 226 -2.43 38.38 -3.98
N ALA A 227 -2.06 39.43 -4.72
CA ALA A 227 -3.00 40.22 -5.51
C ALA A 227 -3.57 39.41 -6.70
N GLU A 228 -2.78 38.50 -7.25
CA GLU A 228 -3.19 37.51 -8.27
C GLU A 228 -4.01 36.34 -7.69
N GLY A 229 -4.25 36.31 -6.37
CA GLY A 229 -5.09 35.29 -5.72
C GLY A 229 -4.34 34.08 -5.17
N PHE A 230 -3.00 34.07 -5.20
CA PHE A 230 -2.21 32.99 -4.61
C PHE A 230 -2.28 33.02 -3.08
N ALA A 231 -2.43 31.84 -2.48
CA ALA A 231 -2.39 31.67 -1.04
C ALA A 231 -0.95 31.36 -0.58
N VAL A 232 -0.52 32.01 0.51
CA VAL A 232 0.77 31.73 1.14
C VAL A 232 0.73 30.37 1.82
N GLY A 233 1.67 29.50 1.44
CA GLY A 233 2.11 28.34 2.20
C GLY A 233 3.46 28.60 2.89
N THR A 234 3.75 27.85 3.94
CA THR A 234 5.09 27.84 4.56
C THR A 234 5.73 26.48 4.34
N ARG A 235 6.94 26.44 3.78
CA ARG A 235 7.75 25.21 3.80
C ARG A 235 8.31 24.97 5.21
N PHE A 236 8.38 23.70 5.60
CA PHE A 236 8.92 23.29 6.90
C PHE A 236 10.46 23.38 6.99
N MET A 237 11.19 23.56 5.87
CA MET A 237 12.66 23.58 5.84
C MET A 237 13.16 24.48 4.69
N GLY A 238 14.19 25.32 4.94
CA GLY A 238 14.95 26.01 3.89
C GLY A 238 14.73 27.52 3.69
N GLY A 239 13.85 28.17 4.48
CA GLY A 239 13.77 29.64 4.55
C GLY A 239 13.05 30.37 3.39
N GLY A 240 12.68 29.67 2.31
CA GLY A 240 11.89 30.22 1.20
C GLY A 240 10.38 30.33 1.47
N VAL A 241 9.67 31.06 0.60
CA VAL A 241 8.21 31.21 0.63
C VAL A 241 7.59 30.37 -0.48
N VAL A 242 6.57 29.58 -0.15
CA VAL A 242 5.80 28.79 -1.14
C VAL A 242 4.44 29.43 -1.31
N MET A 243 4.01 29.68 -2.53
CA MET A 243 2.68 30.17 -2.84
C MET A 243 1.95 29.12 -3.68
N LEU A 244 0.67 28.89 -3.41
CA LEU A 244 -0.16 28.03 -4.24
C LEU A 244 -1.34 28.80 -4.79
N ASP A 245 -1.53 28.70 -6.09
CA ASP A 245 -2.78 29.09 -6.74
C ASP A 245 -3.87 28.08 -6.33
N ARG A 246 -4.95 28.59 -5.74
CA ARG A 246 -6.08 27.76 -5.32
C ARG A 246 -6.92 27.25 -6.48
N ASP A 247 -6.93 27.98 -7.58
CA ASP A 247 -7.80 27.72 -8.72
C ASP A 247 -7.06 26.93 -9.81
N GLN A 248 -5.77 27.21 -9.97
CA GLN A 248 -4.96 26.60 -11.04
C GLN A 248 -3.93 25.57 -10.54
N GLY A 249 -3.76 25.41 -9.23
CA GLY A 249 -2.81 24.44 -8.66
C GLY A 249 -1.35 24.72 -8.97
N VAL A 250 -1.02 25.92 -9.44
CA VAL A 250 0.36 26.36 -9.70
C VAL A 250 1.06 26.61 -8.38
N SER A 251 2.24 26.03 -8.21
CA SER A 251 3.11 26.31 -7.07
C SER A 251 4.20 27.31 -7.46
N VAL A 252 4.56 28.19 -6.53
CA VAL A 252 5.64 29.16 -6.67
C VAL A 252 6.53 29.08 -5.44
N ASP A 253 7.77 28.64 -5.63
CA ASP A 253 8.80 28.58 -4.61
C ASP A 253 9.78 29.75 -4.80
N LEU A 254 9.80 30.67 -3.83
CA LEU A 254 10.70 31.83 -3.79
C LEU A 254 11.82 31.56 -2.77
N TYR A 255 13.04 31.31 -3.25
CA TYR A 255 14.20 30.96 -2.40
C TYR A 255 15.03 32.18 -2.02
N SER A 256 15.16 33.15 -2.93
CA SER A 256 15.86 34.42 -2.77
C SER A 256 15.29 35.44 -3.76
N ALA A 257 15.81 36.68 -3.77
CA ALA A 257 15.50 37.64 -4.82
C ALA A 257 15.93 37.12 -6.21
N ASP A 258 16.99 36.31 -6.26
CA ASP A 258 17.62 35.83 -7.49
C ASP A 258 17.27 34.38 -7.84
N ARG A 259 16.30 33.75 -7.15
CA ARG A 259 15.92 32.37 -7.45
C ARG A 259 14.43 32.11 -7.25
N VAL A 260 13.78 31.80 -8.37
CA VAL A 260 12.35 31.51 -8.48
C VAL A 260 12.18 30.14 -9.14
N GLU A 261 11.34 29.29 -8.53
CA GLU A 261 10.89 28.03 -9.14
C GLU A 261 9.37 28.05 -9.19
N LEU A 262 8.79 27.66 -10.32
CA LEU A 262 7.34 27.51 -10.50
C LEU A 262 7.04 26.08 -10.95
N GLY A 263 5.92 25.53 -10.50
CA GLY A 263 5.44 24.23 -10.92
C GLY A 263 3.98 24.29 -11.35
N SER A 264 3.65 23.65 -12.47
CA SER A 264 2.26 23.35 -12.79
C SER A 264 1.73 22.24 -11.86
N PRO A 265 0.41 22.05 -11.74
CA PRO A 265 -0.12 20.77 -11.27
C PRO A 265 0.37 19.62 -12.17
N CYS A 266 0.21 18.37 -11.71
CA CYS A 266 0.36 17.23 -12.59
C CYS A 266 -0.75 17.28 -13.66
N LEU A 267 -0.40 17.05 -14.92
CA LEU A 267 -1.29 17.14 -16.06
C LEU A 267 -1.30 15.81 -16.81
N VAL A 268 -2.41 15.54 -17.49
CA VAL A 268 -2.48 14.43 -18.43
C VAL A 268 -1.51 14.69 -19.58
N ASP A 269 -0.66 13.70 -19.89
CA ASP A 269 0.19 13.76 -21.07
C ASP A 269 -0.65 13.52 -22.32
N THR A 270 -0.98 14.59 -23.02
CA THR A 270 -1.72 14.55 -24.29
C THR A 270 -0.80 14.45 -25.51
N GLY A 271 0.52 14.40 -25.32
CA GLY A 271 1.55 14.53 -26.36
C GLY A 271 2.03 13.22 -26.99
N GLY A 272 1.15 12.21 -27.11
CA GLY A 272 1.43 10.92 -27.76
C GLY A 272 1.09 10.88 -29.25
#